data_AF-A0A377JMZ4-F1
#
_entry.id   AF-A0A377JMZ4-F1
#
_cell.length_a   1.000
_cell.length_b   1.000
_cell.length_c   1.000
_cell.angle_alpha   90.00
_cell.angle_beta   90.00
_cell.angle_gamma   90.00
#
_symmetry.space_group_name_H-M   'P 1'
#
loop_
_entity.id
_entity.type
_entity.pdbx_description
1 polymer ?
#
loop_
_entity_poly.entity_id
_entity_poly.type
_entity_poly.pdbx_seq_one_letter_code
_entity_poly.pdbx_strand_id
1 'polypeptide(L)' 'MKDTQFLLGLGFGLVGWVLFGLGVVLFPLSLFFIMRSSYRPPFFALLMINGIVGFSLSLYFVSQYIAQHIL' A
#
# COMPACT_ATOMS: atom_id res chain seq x y z
N MET A 1 6.38 7.44 19.57
CA MET A 1 7.09 6.84 18.42
C MET A 1 6.38 5.63 17.79
N LYS A 2 5.67 4.79 18.57
CA LYS A 2 5.02 3.57 18.04
C LYS A 2 3.81 3.89 17.14
N ASP A 3 3.00 4.88 17.53
CA ASP A 3 1.84 5.33 16.73
C ASP A 3 2.28 6.03 15.44
N THR A 4 3.47 6.65 15.45
CA THR A 4 4.05 7.32 14.29
C THR A 4 4.28 6.33 13.14
N GLN A 5 4.72 5.10 13.41
CA GLN A 5 4.91 4.09 12.38
C GLN A 5 3.58 3.65 11.77
N PHE A 6 2.56 3.45 12.60
CA PHE A 6 1.23 3.10 12.13
C PHE A 6 0.62 4.22 11.25
N LEU A 7 0.77 5.49 11.68
CA LEU A 7 0.32 6.65 10.93
C LEU A 7 1.08 6.83 9.61
N LEU A 8 2.39 6.60 9.60
CA LEU A 8 3.18 6.60 8.37
C LEU A 8 2.70 5.52 7.41
N GLY A 9 2.46 4.31 7.92
CA GLY A 9 1.93 3.22 7.12
C GLY A 9 0.55 3.52 6.54
N LEU A 10 -0.37 4.08 7.33
CA LEU A 10 -1.66 4.58 6.83
C LEU A 10 -1.49 5.68 5.78
N GLY A 11 -0.60 6.64 6.01
CA GLY A 11 -0.29 7.71 5.07
C GLY A 11 0.20 7.18 3.73
N PHE A 12 1.18 6.28 3.73
CA PHE A 12 1.65 5.64 2.50
C PHE A 12 0.56 4.83 1.80
N GLY A 13 -0.33 4.17 2.56
CA GLY A 13 -1.46 3.43 1.99
C GLY A 13 -2.44 4.34 1.28
N LEU A 14 -2.82 5.45 1.92
CA LEU A 14 -3.71 6.46 1.33
C LEU A 14 -3.10 7.12 0.09
N VAL A 15 -1.81 7.50 0.16
CA VAL A 15 -1.13 8.08 -1.00
C VAL A 15 -0.98 7.05 -2.13
N GLY A 16 -0.74 5.77 -1.81
CA GLY A 16 -0.71 4.69 -2.79
C GLY A 16 -2.03 4.52 -3.54
N TRP A 17 -3.17 4.71 -2.86
CA TRP A 17 -4.49 4.71 -3.49
C TRP A 17 -4.75 5.92 -4.39
N VAL A 18 -4.17 7.07 -4.07
CA VAL A 18 -4.27 8.28 -4.91
C VAL A 18 -3.35 8.19 -6.12
N LEU A 19 -2.15 7.63 -5.94
CA LEU A 19 -1.09 7.57 -6.95
C LEU A 19 -0.89 6.14 -7.45
N PHE A 20 -1.87 5.61 -8.20
CA PHE A 20 -1.87 4.22 -8.68
C PHE A 20 -0.57 3.77 -9.39
N GLY A 21 0.14 4.68 -10.08
CA GLY A 21 1.45 4.36 -10.68
C GLY A 21 2.59 4.18 -9.67
N LEU A 22 2.55 4.89 -8.53
CA LEU A 22 3.50 4.75 -7.42
C LEU A 22 3.04 3.73 -6.37
N GLY A 23 1.80 3.24 -6.47
CA GLY A 23 1.23 2.27 -5.54
C GLY A 23 2.06 0.99 -5.41
N VAL A 24 2.75 0.58 -6.48
CA VAL A 24 3.69 -0.57 -6.46
C VAL A 24 4.77 -0.41 -5.39
N VAL A 25 5.18 0.83 -5.08
CA VAL A 25 6.19 1.11 -4.04
C VAL A 25 5.52 1.47 -2.71
N LEU A 26 4.46 2.29 -2.76
CA LEU A 26 3.82 2.84 -1.57
C LEU A 26 3.03 1.81 -0.76
N PHE A 27 2.39 0.82 -1.41
CA PHE A 27 1.66 -0.22 -0.70
C PHE A 27 2.56 -1.18 0.10
N PRO A 28 3.68 -1.70 -0.45
CA PRO A 28 4.64 -2.47 0.34
C PRO A 28 5.23 -1.69 1.53
N LEU A 29 5.55 -0.41 1.32
CA LEU A 29 6.03 0.49 2.39
C LEU A 29 4.97 0.68 3.48
N SER A 30 3.71 0.92 3.08
CA SER A 30 2.56 0.99 3.97
C SER A 30 2.44 -0.25 4.85
N LEU A 31 2.42 -1.43 4.24
CA LEU A 31 2.32 -2.73 4.93
C LEU A 31 3.52 -2.96 5.87
N PHE A 32 4.74 -2.62 5.44
CA PHE A 32 5.94 -2.75 6.27
C PHE A 32 5.83 -1.93 7.57
N PHE A 33 5.43 -0.67 7.47
CA PHE A 33 5.27 0.19 8.66
C PHE A 33 4.11 -0.25 9.55
N ILE A 34 2.99 -0.67 8.97
CA ILE A 34 1.84 -1.19 9.71
C ILE A 34 2.20 -2.47 10.45
N MET A 35 2.91 -3.42 9.81
CA MET A 35 3.33 -4.67 10.44
C MET A 35 4.39 -4.49 11.53
N ARG A 36 5.29 -3.51 11.36
CA ARG A 36 6.34 -3.19 12.35
C ARG A 36 5.78 -2.48 13.58
N SER A 37 4.66 -1.79 13.44
CA SER A 37 3.98 -1.15 14.55
C SER A 37 3.54 -2.17 15.60
N SER A 38 3.72 -1.82 16.88
CA SER A 38 3.15 -2.59 18.00
C SER A 38 1.64 -2.34 18.18
N TYR A 39 1.10 -1.31 17.52
CA TYR A 39 -0.33 -0.99 17.56
C TYR A 39 -1.10 -1.86 16.57
N ARG A 40 -1.97 -2.74 17.11
CA ARG A 40 -2.82 -3.64 16.32
C ARG A 40 -4.29 -3.38 16.62
N PRO A 41 -4.94 -2.46 15.89
CA PRO A 41 -6.35 -2.20 16.07
C PRO A 41 -7.20 -3.41 15.63
N PRO A 42 -8.47 -3.51 16.06
CA PRO A 42 -9.35 -4.63 15.69
C PRO A 42 -9.52 -4.81 14.16
N PHE A 43 -9.41 -3.72 13.41
CA PHE A 43 -9.51 -3.68 11.94
C PHE A 43 -8.16 -3.84 11.23
N PHE A 44 -7.09 -4.24 11.93
CA PHE A 44 -5.76 -4.42 11.34
C PHE A 44 -5.76 -5.37 10.14
N ALA A 45 -6.51 -6.48 10.23
CA ALA A 45 -6.64 -7.43 9.13
C ALA A 45 -7.24 -6.77 7.88
N LEU A 46 -8.23 -5.89 8.05
CA LEU A 46 -8.85 -5.15 6.94
C LEU A 46 -7.86 -4.18 6.29
N LEU A 47 -7.01 -3.52 7.08
CA LEU A 47 -5.95 -2.66 6.55
C LEU A 47 -4.93 -3.45 5.72
N MET A 48 -4.53 -4.64 6.20
CA MET A 48 -3.62 -5.53 5.47
C MET A 48 -4.24 -5.96 4.13
N ILE A 49 -5.50 -6.42 4.15
CA ILE A 49 -6.23 -6.81 2.94
C ILE A 49 -6.30 -5.63 1.96
N ASN A 50 -6.65 -4.45 2.45
CA ASN A 50 -6.75 -3.24 1.64
C ASN A 50 -5.40 -2.90 0.98
N GLY A 51 -4.29 -2.97 1.72
CA GLY A 51 -2.95 -2.75 1.15
C GLY A 51 -2.55 -3.78 0.10
N ILE A 52 -2.90 -5.06 0.29
CA ILE A 52 -2.63 -6.12 -0.70
C ILE A 52 -3.45 -5.91 -1.98
N VAL A 53 -4.72 -5.54 -1.85
CA VAL A 53 -5.60 -5.23 -2.98
C VAL A 53 -5.06 -4.03 -3.75
N GLY A 54 -4.73 -2.94 -3.06
CA GLY A 54 -4.15 -1.75 -3.68
C GLY A 54 -2.83 -2.05 -4.41
N PHE A 55 -1.95 -2.86 -3.81
CA PHE A 55 -0.71 -3.29 -4.45
C PHE A 55 -0.97 -4.10 -5.73
N SER A 56 -1.89 -5.06 -5.67
CA SER A 56 -2.23 -5.93 -6.79
C SER A 56 -2.83 -5.13 -7.96
N LEU A 57 -3.71 -4.18 -7.66
CA LEU A 57 -4.26 -3.26 -8.66
C LEU A 57 -3.19 -2.37 -9.29
N SER A 58 -2.27 -1.85 -8.48
CA SER A 58 -1.16 -1.02 -8.97
C SER A 58 -0.27 -1.80 -9.94
N LEU A 59 0.07 -3.05 -9.61
CA LEU A 59 0.82 -3.94 -10.50
C LEU A 59 0.04 -4.23 -11.80
N TYR A 60 -1.26 -4.47 -11.69
CA TYR A 60 -2.10 -4.71 -12.86
C TYR A 60 -2.09 -3.50 -13.81
N PHE A 61 -2.29 -2.28 -13.30
CA PHE A 61 -2.28 -1.08 -14.15
C PHE A 61 -0.92 -0.81 -14.77
N VAL A 62 0.17 -0.98 -14.01
CA VAL A 62 1.53 -0.83 -14.56
C VAL A 62 1.78 -1.87 -15.65
N SER A 63 1.36 -3.12 -15.44
CA SER A 63 1.47 -4.19 -16.44
C SER A 63 0.70 -3.87 -17.72
N GLN A 64 -0.56 -3.41 -17.59
CA GLN A 64 -1.36 -3.00 -18.75
C GLN A 64 -0.73 -1.81 -19.49
N TYR A 65 -0.22 -0.82 -18.77
CA TYR A 65 0.47 0.33 -19.38
C TYR A 65 1.68 -0.12 -20.20
N ILE A 66 2.52 -0.98 -19.63
CA ILE A 66 3.70 -1.55 -20.31
C ILE A 66 3.26 -2.34 -21.55
N ALA A 67 2.25 -3.20 -21.43
CA ALA A 67 1.76 -4.02 -22.53
C ALA A 67 1.16 -3.22 -23.69
N GLN A 68 0.64 -2.02 -23.44
CA GLN A 68 0.03 -1.17 -24.46
C GLN A 68 1.01 -0.17 -25.11
N HIS A 69 2.09 0.21 -24.41
CA HIS A 69 2.98 1.30 -24.84
C HIS A 69 4.41 0.87 -25.13
N ILE A 70 4.83 -0.32 -24.67
CA ILE A 70 6.21 -0.81 -24.81
C ILE A 70 6.28 -2.05 -25.70
N LEU A 71 5.31 -2.96 -25.57
CA LEU A 71 5.16 -4.15 -26.40
C LEU A 71 4.26 -3.87 -27.60
#